data_AF-A0A7X1B7R4-F1
#
_entry.id   AF-A0A7X1B7R4-F1
#
_cell.length_a   1.000
_cell.length_b   1.000
_cell.length_c   1.000
_cell.angle_alpha   90.00
_cell.angle_beta   90.00
_cell.angle_gamma   90.00
#
_symmetry.space_group_name_H-M   'P 1'
#
loop_
_entity.id
_entity.type
_entity.pdbx_description
1 polymer ?
#
loop_
_entity_poly.entity_id
_entity_poly.type
_entity_poly.pdbx_seq_one_letter_code
_entity_poly.pdbx_strand_id
1 'polypeptide(L)'
;MKRAFFKELLYWVLGLTFAVAAIVKLRDPEAFLSSLLTYRVFPLWLAGFLVYFGPILELLVALCLFARRLRAGAKLLSLSMLLLFIALVAQGYFRGLELDCGCFGSNQLLAASDYLLKLGQNVLLIAVLGAAHSLESHKKIN
;
A
#
# COMPACT_ATOMS: atom_id res chain seq x y z
N MET A 1 -26.12 -0.15 -15.06
CA MET A 1 -26.08 -0.78 -13.72
C MET A 1 -24.77 -1.55 -13.44
N LYS A 2 -24.36 -2.51 -14.28
CA LYS A 2 -23.15 -3.34 -14.07
C LYS A 2 -21.84 -2.54 -13.85
N ARG A 3 -21.60 -1.47 -14.62
CA ARG A 3 -20.39 -0.63 -14.50
C ARG A 3 -20.31 0.13 -13.17
N ALA A 4 -21.45 0.59 -12.65
CA ALA A 4 -21.49 1.31 -11.37
C ALA A 4 -21.17 0.35 -10.20
N PHE A 5 -21.73 -0.87 -10.23
CA PHE A 5 -21.41 -1.90 -9.26
C PHE A 5 -19.93 -2.31 -9.29
N PHE A 6 -19.38 -2.55 -10.49
CA PHE A 6 -17.99 -2.94 -10.66
C PHE A 6 -17.00 -1.87 -10.15
N LYS A 7 -17.29 -0.58 -10.38
CA LYS A 7 -16.48 0.52 -9.83
C LYS A 7 -16.43 0.49 -8.30
N GLU A 8 -17.58 0.31 -7.65
CA GLU A 8 -17.63 0.26 -6.20
C GLU A 8 -16.82 -0.93 -5.70
N LEU A 9 -17.00 -2.12 -6.29
CA LEU A 9 -16.24 -3.31 -5.93
C LEU A 9 -14.72 -3.07 -5.96
N LEU A 10 -14.19 -2.40 -7.00
CA LEU A 10 -12.76 -2.08 -7.09
C LEU A 10 -12.29 -1.17 -5.94
N TYR A 11 -13.05 -0.13 -5.59
CA TYR A 11 -12.72 0.72 -4.45
C TYR A 11 -12.80 -0.01 -3.11
N TRP A 12 -13.76 -0.92 -2.96
CA TRP A 12 -13.88 -1.74 -1.77
C TRP A 12 -12.70 -2.71 -1.61
N VAL A 13 -12.28 -3.37 -2.70
CA VAL A 13 -11.09 -4.24 -2.70
C VAL A 13 -9.84 -3.44 -2.35
N LEU A 14 -9.65 -2.25 -2.94
CA LEU A 14 -8.52 -1.39 -2.62
C LEU A 14 -8.55 -0.95 -1.15
N GLY A 15 -9.70 -0.48 -0.66
CA GLY A 15 -9.88 -0.07 0.73
C GLY A 15 -9.63 -1.20 1.73
N LEU A 16 -10.13 -2.40 1.46
CA LEU A 16 -9.86 -3.59 2.28
C LEU A 16 -8.37 -3.93 2.31
N THR A 17 -7.68 -3.81 1.18
CA THR A 17 -6.24 -4.07 1.10
C THR A 17 -5.46 -3.11 2.01
N PHE A 18 -5.76 -1.82 1.96
CA PHE A 18 -5.16 -0.82 2.85
C PHE A 18 -5.49 -1.08 4.33
N ALA A 19 -6.74 -1.45 4.64
CA ALA A 19 -7.15 -1.75 6.01
C ALA A 19 -6.40 -2.97 6.57
N VAL A 20 -6.30 -4.05 5.79
CA VAL A 20 -5.56 -5.26 6.20
C VAL A 20 -4.08 -4.94 6.37
N ALA A 21 -3.47 -4.20 5.44
CA ALA A 21 -2.07 -3.79 5.55
C ALA A 21 -1.80 -3.00 6.85
N ALA A 22 -2.68 -2.05 7.18
CA ALA A 22 -2.56 -1.26 8.40
C ALA A 22 -2.69 -2.12 9.65
N ILE A 23 -3.67 -3.02 9.70
CA ILE A 23 -3.90 -3.92 10.85
C ILE A 23 -2.68 -4.82 11.08
N VAL A 24 -2.11 -5.39 10.01
CA VAL A 24 -0.92 -6.23 10.11
C VAL A 24 0.25 -5.45 10.71
N LYS A 25 0.47 -4.20 10.27
CA LYS A 25 1.56 -3.34 10.80
C LYS A 25 1.32 -2.86 12.23
N LEU A 26 0.07 -2.61 12.61
CA LEU A 26 -0.28 -2.20 13.98
C LEU A 26 -0.23 -3.36 14.98
N ARG A 27 -0.44 -4.60 14.50
CA ARG A 27 -0.36 -5.79 15.34
C ARG A 27 1.06 -6.10 15.78
N ASP A 28 2.04 -5.80 14.94
CA ASP A 28 3.47 -5.98 15.22
C ASP A 28 4.28 -4.75 14.78
N PRO A 29 4.26 -3.67 15.59
CA PRO A 29 4.97 -2.44 15.27
C PRO A 29 6.50 -2.62 15.33
N GLU A 30 7.01 -3.58 16.11
CA GLU A 30 8.45 -3.87 16.22
C GLU A 30 8.97 -4.52 14.93
N ALA A 31 8.25 -5.50 14.39
CA ALA A 31 8.57 -6.08 13.08
C ALA A 31 8.50 -5.04 11.97
N PHE A 32 7.51 -4.13 12.02
CA PHE A 32 7.41 -3.06 11.03
C PHE A 32 8.53 -2.01 11.18
N LEU A 33 8.93 -1.65 12.40
CA LEU A 33 10.08 -0.78 12.64
C LEU A 33 11.36 -1.39 12.09
N SER A 34 11.57 -2.69 12.37
CA SER A 34 12.73 -3.44 11.87
C SER A 34 12.75 -3.43 10.35
N SER A 35 11.61 -3.70 9.71
CA SER A 35 11.47 -3.60 8.24
C SER A 35 11.85 -2.20 7.72
N LEU A 36 11.41 -1.11 8.38
CA LEU A 36 11.72 0.27 7.98
C LEU A 36 13.21 0.58 8.09
N LEU A 37 13.86 0.13 9.16
CA LEU A 37 15.29 0.33 9.39
C LEU A 37 16.14 -0.47 8.38
N THR A 38 15.66 -1.63 7.93
CA THR A 38 16.34 -2.45 6.92
C THR A 38 16.49 -1.73 5.59
N TYR A 39 15.56 -0.83 5.22
CA TYR A 39 15.71 -0.02 3.99
C TYR A 39 16.92 0.93 4.04
N ARG A 40 17.46 1.24 5.24
CA ARG A 40 18.58 2.18 5.44
C ARG A 40 18.35 3.55 4.78
N VAL A 41 17.08 3.97 4.69
CA VAL A 41 16.67 5.29 4.16
C VAL A 41 16.30 6.24 5.29
N PHE A 42 15.69 5.73 6.36
CA PHE A 42 15.14 6.53 7.44
C PHE A 42 16.04 6.50 8.67
N PRO A 43 16.31 7.64 9.32
CA PRO A 43 16.92 7.66 10.65
C PRO A 43 15.92 7.10 11.69
N LEU A 44 16.44 6.63 12.83
CA LEU A 44 15.63 5.95 13.86
C LEU A 44 14.41 6.76 14.34
N TRP A 45 14.57 8.07 14.54
CA TRP A 45 13.47 8.94 14.97
C TRP A 45 12.34 9.01 13.93
N LEU A 46 12.67 9.06 12.64
CA LEU A 46 11.70 9.10 11.56
C LEU A 46 11.06 7.73 11.35
N ALA A 47 11.84 6.65 11.45
CA ALA A 47 11.31 5.29 11.39
C ALA A 47 10.30 5.06 12.53
N GLY A 48 10.63 5.46 13.76
CA GLY A 48 9.73 5.38 14.92
C GLY A 48 8.43 6.17 14.73
N PHE A 49 8.48 7.33 14.09
CA PHE A 49 7.26 8.07 13.72
C PHE A 49 6.44 7.34 12.64
N LEU A 50 7.10 6.84 11.58
CA LEU A 50 6.46 6.16 10.46
C LEU A 50 5.81 4.82 10.85
N VAL A 51 6.30 4.15 11.91
CA VAL A 51 5.70 2.92 12.45
C VAL A 51 4.23 3.10 12.79
N TYR A 52 3.86 4.25 13.35
CA TYR A 52 2.48 4.56 13.72
C TYR A 52 1.79 5.39 12.64
N PHE A 53 2.48 6.39 12.09
CA PHE A 53 1.88 7.31 11.13
C PHE A 53 1.52 6.62 9.81
N GLY A 54 2.37 5.72 9.33
CA GLY A 54 2.12 4.97 8.10
C GLY A 54 0.81 4.18 8.15
N PRO A 55 0.61 3.28 9.13
CA PRO A 55 -0.64 2.51 9.26
C PRO A 55 -1.87 3.38 9.51
N ILE A 56 -1.75 4.49 10.24
CA ILE A 56 -2.86 5.43 10.42
C ILE A 56 -3.29 6.03 9.08
N LEU A 57 -2.33 6.45 8.23
CA LEU A 57 -2.64 6.93 6.89
C LEU A 57 -3.31 5.85 6.03
N GLU A 58 -2.87 4.60 6.13
CA GLU A 58 -3.48 3.48 5.41
C GLU A 58 -4.95 3.26 5.84
N LEU A 59 -5.25 3.33 7.14
CA LEU A 59 -6.63 3.28 7.63
C LEU A 59 -7.47 4.46 7.16
N LEU A 60 -6.93 5.67 7.19
CA LEU A 60 -7.62 6.86 6.69
C LEU A 60 -7.95 6.73 5.20
N VAL A 61 -7.01 6.22 4.39
CA VAL A 61 -7.24 5.92 2.98
C VAL A 61 -8.35 4.89 2.82
N ALA A 62 -8.30 3.78 3.57
CA ALA A 62 -9.33 2.74 3.52
C ALA A 62 -10.73 3.29 3.81
N LEU A 63 -10.88 4.03 4.91
CA LEU A 63 -12.15 4.67 5.30
C LEU A 63 -12.64 5.66 4.23
N CYS A 64 -11.76 6.48 3.69
CA CYS A 64 -12.12 7.44 2.64
C CYS A 64 -12.47 6.76 1.30
N LEU A 65 -11.91 5.59 0.99
CA LEU A 65 -12.28 4.81 -0.20
C LEU A 65 -13.68 4.22 -0.06
N PHE A 66 -14.05 3.77 1.15
CA PHE A 66 -15.42 3.34 1.45
C PHE A 66 -16.41 4.52 1.38
N ALA A 67 -16.01 5.70 1.88
CA ALA A 67 -16.83 6.91 1.85
C ALA A 67 -16.77 7.65 0.49
N ARG A 68 -17.80 7.47 -0.35
CA ARG A 68 -17.92 8.09 -1.70
C ARG A 68 -17.49 9.57 -1.79
N ARG A 69 -17.85 10.39 -0.79
CA ARG A 69 -17.60 11.84 -0.80
C ARG A 69 -16.12 12.22 -0.65
N LEU A 70 -15.30 11.34 -0.07
CA LEU A 70 -13.88 11.59 0.23
C LEU A 70 -12.92 10.91 -0.75
N ARG A 71 -13.44 10.18 -1.74
CA ARG A 71 -12.63 9.40 -2.67
C ARG A 71 -11.64 10.22 -3.48
N ALA A 72 -11.94 11.47 -3.82
CA ALA A 72 -11.02 12.30 -4.60
C ALA A 72 -9.64 12.43 -3.91
N GLY A 73 -9.63 12.75 -2.61
CA GLY A 73 -8.40 12.80 -1.82
C GLY A 73 -7.78 11.42 -1.59
N ALA A 74 -8.61 10.41 -1.30
CA ALA A 74 -8.14 9.05 -1.07
C ALA A 74 -7.43 8.43 -2.29
N LYS A 75 -7.88 8.75 -3.51
CA LYS A 75 -7.23 8.30 -4.75
C LYS A 75 -5.82 8.85 -4.88
N LEU A 76 -5.63 10.15 -4.62
CA LEU A 76 -4.31 10.76 -4.69
C LEU A 76 -3.39 10.20 -3.61
N LEU A 77 -3.87 10.11 -2.37
CA LEU A 77 -3.08 9.62 -1.25
C LEU A 77 -2.69 8.13 -1.43
N SER A 78 -3.63 7.28 -1.85
CA SER A 78 -3.32 5.86 -2.15
C SER A 78 -2.28 5.72 -3.25
N LEU A 79 -2.39 6.49 -4.34
CA LEU A 79 -1.37 6.49 -5.40
C LEU A 79 0.00 6.90 -4.87
N SER A 80 0.08 7.99 -4.11
CA SER A 80 1.34 8.47 -3.52
C SER A 80 1.97 7.43 -2.60
N MET A 81 1.17 6.77 -1.75
CA MET A 81 1.69 5.73 -0.84
C MET A 81 2.17 4.48 -1.60
N LEU A 82 1.43 4.04 -2.63
CA LEU A 82 1.83 2.90 -3.46
C LEU A 82 3.13 3.19 -4.22
N LEU A 83 3.27 4.39 -4.79
CA LEU A 83 4.50 4.81 -5.47
C LEU A 83 5.69 4.90 -4.50
N LEU A 84 5.48 5.45 -3.30
CA LEU A 84 6.51 5.49 -2.27
C LEU A 84 6.96 4.08 -1.87
N PHE A 85 6.01 3.16 -1.69
CA PHE A 85 6.33 1.77 -1.36
C PHE A 85 7.07 1.05 -2.48
N ILE A 86 6.66 1.24 -3.74
CA ILE A 86 7.39 0.74 -4.91
C ILE A 86 8.82 1.28 -4.91
N ALA A 87 9.02 2.58 -4.67
CA ALA A 87 10.35 3.19 -4.65
C ALA A 87 11.23 2.61 -3.53
N LEU A 88 10.69 2.40 -2.34
CA LEU A 88 11.41 1.77 -1.22
C LEU A 88 11.82 0.34 -1.55
N VAL A 89 10.89 -0.49 -2.06
CA VAL A 89 11.17 -1.89 -2.44
C VAL A 89 12.17 -1.95 -3.59
N ALA A 90 12.02 -1.12 -4.62
CA ALA A 90 12.93 -1.07 -5.76
C ALA A 90 14.35 -0.66 -5.31
N GLN A 91 14.47 0.37 -4.46
CA GLN A 91 15.75 0.76 -3.89
C GLN A 91 16.36 -0.36 -3.04
N GLY A 92 15.54 -1.07 -2.26
CA GLY A 92 15.95 -2.24 -1.49
C GLY A 92 16.58 -3.32 -2.35
N TYR A 93 15.90 -3.65 -3.45
CA TYR A 93 16.38 -4.60 -4.45
C TYR A 93 17.70 -4.16 -5.10
N PHE A 94 17.80 -2.91 -5.57
CA PHE A 94 19.04 -2.42 -6.21
C PHE A 94 20.25 -2.39 -5.26
N ARG A 95 20.02 -2.26 -3.94
CA ARG A 95 21.10 -2.31 -2.93
C ARG A 95 21.38 -3.72 -2.41
N GLY A 96 20.66 -4.73 -2.87
CA GLY A 96 20.78 -6.12 -2.39
C GLY A 96 20.49 -6.26 -0.90
N LEU A 97 19.58 -5.44 -0.35
CA LEU A 97 19.19 -5.54 1.05
C LEU A 97 18.40 -6.84 1.25
N GLU A 98 18.49 -7.45 2.44
CA GLU A 98 17.66 -8.59 2.83
C GLU A 98 16.47 -8.05 3.63
N LEU A 99 15.33 -7.78 2.98
CA LEU A 99 14.16 -7.22 3.68
C LEU A 99 13.42 -8.28 4.49
N ASP A 100 13.52 -8.20 5.82
CA ASP A 100 12.76 -9.05 6.72
C ASP A 100 11.33 -8.50 6.90
N CYS A 101 10.42 -8.78 5.96
CA CYS A 101 9.00 -8.49 6.16
C CYS A 101 8.40 -9.63 7.00
N GLY A 102 8.50 -9.51 8.33
CA GLY A 102 8.05 -10.48 9.36
C GLY A 102 6.57 -10.90 9.37
N CYS A 103 5.89 -10.86 8.22
CA CYS A 103 4.52 -11.31 8.04
C CYS A 103 4.35 -12.84 8.21
N PHE A 104 5.44 -13.63 8.18
CA PHE A 104 5.41 -15.09 8.32
C PHE A 104 6.65 -15.70 9.01
N GLY A 105 7.07 -15.17 10.17
CA GLY A 105 7.73 -15.96 11.24
C GLY A 105 8.99 -16.81 10.94
N SER A 106 9.66 -16.68 9.81
CA SER A 106 10.93 -17.38 9.56
C SER A 106 11.96 -16.45 8.97
N ASN A 107 13.14 -16.36 9.62
CA ASN A 107 14.39 -15.82 9.10
C ASN A 107 14.78 -16.53 7.79
N GLN A 108 14.15 -16.19 6.67
CA GLN A 108 14.60 -16.60 5.35
C GLN A 108 14.93 -15.35 4.55
N LEU A 109 16.18 -15.29 4.08
CA LEU A 109 16.61 -14.33 3.09
C LEU A 109 15.58 -14.31 1.95
N LEU A 110 15.03 -13.14 1.64
CA LEU A 110 14.11 -13.01 0.51
C LEU A 110 14.80 -13.47 -0.76
N ALA A 111 14.15 -14.39 -1.48
CA ALA A 111 14.52 -14.69 -2.84
C ALA A 111 14.11 -13.49 -3.73
N ALA A 112 14.78 -13.31 -4.87
CA ALA A 112 14.41 -12.29 -5.85
C ALA A 112 12.92 -12.35 -6.26
N SER A 113 12.30 -13.53 -6.18
CA SER A 113 10.87 -13.76 -6.39
C SER A 113 9.97 -12.93 -5.47
N ASP A 114 10.37 -12.71 -4.22
CA ASP A 114 9.54 -12.02 -3.23
C ASP A 114 9.51 -10.52 -3.47
N TYR A 115 10.62 -9.95 -3.95
CA TYR A 115 10.70 -8.57 -4.43
C TYR A 115 9.78 -8.34 -5.63
N LEU A 116 9.86 -9.22 -6.62
CA LEU A 116 9.03 -9.18 -7.82
C LEU A 116 7.54 -9.31 -7.48
N LEU A 117 7.19 -10.18 -6.54
CA LEU A 117 5.83 -10.33 -6.07
C LEU A 117 5.32 -9.05 -5.40
N LYS A 118 6.12 -8.44 -4.50
CA LYS A 118 5.74 -7.18 -3.84
C LYS A 118 5.58 -6.02 -4.83
N LEU A 119 6.49 -5.88 -5.79
CA LEU A 119 6.38 -4.88 -6.84
C LEU A 119 5.13 -5.13 -7.70
N GLY A 120 4.92 -6.38 -8.13
CA GLY A 120 3.76 -6.78 -8.92
C GLY A 120 2.43 -6.50 -8.21
N GLN A 121 2.34 -6.77 -6.92
CA GLN A 121 1.18 -6.44 -6.09
C GLN A 121 0.89 -4.94 -6.08
N ASN A 122 1.90 -4.10 -5.86
CA ASN A 122 1.69 -2.65 -5.82
C ASN A 122 1.31 -2.08 -7.20
N VAL A 123 1.92 -2.57 -8.27
CA VAL A 123 1.56 -2.20 -9.65
C VAL A 123 0.11 -2.62 -9.96
N LEU A 124 -0.30 -3.81 -9.52
CA LEU A 124 -1.68 -4.28 -9.65
C LEU A 124 -2.66 -3.37 -8.91
N LEU A 125 -2.34 -2.93 -7.69
CA LEU A 125 -3.19 -2.01 -6.93
C LEU A 125 -3.31 -0.64 -7.62
N ILE A 126 -2.23 -0.13 -8.23
CA ILE A 126 -2.28 1.09 -9.06
C ILE A 126 -3.18 0.87 -10.28
N ALA A 127 -3.08 -0.29 -10.94
CA ALA A 127 -3.95 -0.63 -12.07
C ALA A 127 -5.42 -0.71 -11.67
N VAL A 128 -5.74 -1.30 -10.51
CA VAL A 128 -7.10 -1.35 -9.94
C VAL A 128 -7.63 0.05 -9.68
N LEU A 129 -6.82 0.93 -9.08
CA LEU A 129 -7.15 2.33 -8.85
C LEU A 129 -7.43 3.08 -10.17
N GLY A 130 -6.57 2.88 -11.18
CA GLY A 130 -6.71 3.46 -12.51
C GLY A 130 -7.98 2.99 -13.23
N ALA A 131 -8.30 1.68 -13.15
CA ALA A 131 -9.52 1.12 -13.70
C ALA A 131 -10.77 1.71 -13.03
N ALA A 132 -10.76 1.82 -11.69
CA ALA A 132 -11.86 2.43 -10.94
C ALA A 132 -12.06 3.92 -11.29
N HIS A 133 -10.97 4.65 -11.55
CA HIS A 133 -11.00 6.04 -11.99
C HIS A 133 -11.52 6.19 -13.43
N SER A 134 -11.07 5.36 -14.36
CA SER A 134 -11.51 5.39 -15.76
C SER A 134 -13.02 5.16 -15.90
N LEU A 135 -13.56 4.21 -15.13
CA LEU A 135 -15.00 3.94 -15.07
C LEU A 135 -15.82 5.09 -14.48
N GLU A 136 -15.19 5.96 -13.68
CA GLU A 136 -15.80 7.17 -13.15
C GLU A 136 -15.85 8.30 -14.19
N SER A 137 -14.76 8.48 -14.94
CA SER A 137 -14.64 9.52 -15.98
C SER A 137 -15.68 9.35 -17.09
N HIS A 138 -15.95 8.12 -17.53
CA HIS A 138 -16.95 7.83 -18.56
C HIS A 138 -18.39 8.20 -18.18
N LYS A 139 -18.72 8.35 -16.89
CA LYS A 139 -20.06 8.78 -16.44
C LYS A 139 -20.25 10.30 -16.52
N LYS A 140 -19.18 11.09 -16.65
CA LYS A 140 -19.26 12.55 -16.72
C LYS A 140 -19.48 13.09 -18.14
N ILE A 141 -19.25 12.26 -19.16
CA ILE A 141 -19.30 12.66 -20.59
C ILE A 141 -20.63 12.26 -21.26
N ASN A 142 -21.45 11.43 -20.60
CA ASN A 142 -22.68 10.85 -21.13
C ASN A 142 -23.85 11.09 -20.17
#